data_AF-A0A2W4KC48-F1
#
_entry.id   AF-A0A2W4KC48-F1
#
_cell.length_a   1.000
_cell.length_b   1.000
_cell.length_c   1.000
_cell.angle_alpha   90.00
_cell.angle_beta   90.00
_cell.angle_gamma   90.00
#
_symmetry.space_group_name_H-M   'P 1'
#
loop_
_entity.id
_entity.type
_entity.pdbx_description
1 polymer ?
#
loop_
_entity_poly.entity_id
_entity_poly.type
_entity_poly.pdbx_seq_one_letter_code
_entity_poly.pdbx_strand_id
1 'polypeptide(L)'
;MSDYWPDIALIVTLILLNAFFAASEIAVISARDVRIRQLAEEGNRAAAVLQRLMGDPSRFLATIQVGITLAGFLASASAAVSLARPLAGWLETLGLGSGLAGTVAVGAVTLAIPTWPRALASWAPNPRPFR
;
A
#
# COMPACT_ATOMS: atom_id res chain seq x y z
N MET A 1 13.50 16.05 -18.80
CA MET A 1 13.96 15.10 -17.76
C MET A 1 13.97 15.69 -16.34
N SER A 2 13.76 17.00 -16.13
CA SER A 2 13.76 17.65 -14.80
C SER A 2 12.50 17.40 -13.95
N ASP A 3 11.42 16.89 -14.53
CA ASP A 3 10.09 16.95 -13.91
C ASP A 3 9.63 15.63 -13.26
N TYR A 4 10.46 14.58 -13.26
CA TYR A 4 10.12 13.27 -12.66
C TYR A 4 10.57 13.13 -11.21
N TRP A 5 11.46 14.01 -10.75
CA TRP A 5 11.96 13.98 -9.37
C TRP A 5 10.85 14.13 -8.32
N PRO A 6 9.84 15.02 -8.50
CA PRO A 6 8.71 15.12 -7.57
C PRO A 6 7.86 13.85 -7.52
N ASP A 7 7.58 13.23 -8.68
CA ASP A 7 6.82 11.99 -8.77
C ASP A 7 7.54 10.83 -8.07
N ILE A 8 8.86 10.72 -8.29
CA ILE A 8 9.70 9.70 -7.64
C ILE A 8 9.75 9.94 -6.13
N ALA A 9 9.95 11.18 -5.69
CA ALA A 9 9.95 11.52 -4.27
C ALA A 9 8.61 11.18 -3.60
N LEU A 10 7.48 11.52 -4.25
CA LEU A 10 6.14 11.20 -3.77
C LEU A 10 5.94 9.68 -3.63
N ILE A 11 6.31 8.91 -4.66
CA ILE A 11 6.22 7.44 -4.64
C ILE A 11 7.08 6.84 -3.52
N VAL A 12 8.33 7.30 -3.37
CA VAL A 12 9.23 6.83 -2.30
C VAL A 12 8.65 7.15 -0.92
N THR A 13 8.15 8.37 -0.71
CA THR A 13 7.49 8.75 0.55
C THR A 13 6.29 7.86 0.85
N LEU A 14 5.44 7.60 -0.15
CA LEU A 14 4.27 6.74 0.01
C LEU A 14 4.66 5.27 0.33
N ILE A 15 5.72 4.76 -0.29
CA ILE A 15 6.26 3.43 0.01
C ILE A 15 6.77 3.36 1.45
N LEU A 16 7.57 4.35 1.89
CA LEU A 16 8.09 4.39 3.25
C LEU A 16 6.97 4.49 4.30
N LEU A 17 5.94 5.29 4.01
CA LEU A 17 4.78 5.43 4.87
C LEU A 17 4.02 4.09 5.00
N ASN A 18 3.80 3.40 3.87
CA ASN A 18 3.16 2.08 3.87
C ASN A 18 4.00 1.04 4.62
N ALA A 19 5.31 1.03 4.40
CA ALA A 19 6.26 0.17 5.12
C ALA A 19 6.26 0.44 6.64
N PHE A 20 6.18 1.71 7.05
CA PHE A 20 6.07 2.08 8.47
C PHE A 20 4.78 1.55 9.11
N PHE A 21 3.64 1.69 8.42
CA PHE A 21 2.37 1.17 8.92
C PHE A 21 2.37 -0.37 8.98
N ALA A 22 2.87 -1.04 7.94
CA ALA A 22 3.02 -2.49 7.92
C ALA A 22 3.97 -3.01 9.03
N ALA A 23 5.09 -2.31 9.26
CA ALA A 23 5.99 -2.63 10.36
C ALA A 23 5.32 -2.45 11.73
N SER A 24 4.50 -1.39 11.88
CA SER A 24 3.73 -1.15 13.10
C SER A 24 2.69 -2.24 13.34
N GLU A 25 2.00 -2.70 12.31
CA GLU A 25 1.05 -3.82 12.37
C GLU A 25 1.74 -5.11 12.86
N ILE A 26 2.84 -5.50 12.22
CA ILE A 26 3.63 -6.70 12.60
C ILE A 26 4.18 -6.56 14.02
N ALA A 27 4.64 -5.36 14.41
CA ALA A 27 5.15 -5.11 15.75
C ALA A 27 4.06 -5.32 16.82
N VAL A 28 2.83 -4.86 16.56
CA VAL A 28 1.71 -5.08 17.50
C VAL A 28 1.25 -6.53 17.53
N ILE A 29 1.18 -7.20 16.38
CA ILE A 29 0.79 -8.63 16.32
C ILE A 29 1.82 -9.52 17.01
N SER A 30 3.11 -9.20 16.90
CA SER A 30 4.21 -9.98 17.51
C SER A 30 4.51 -9.61 18.97
N ALA A 31 4.01 -8.47 19.44
CA ALA A 31 4.20 -8.01 20.81
C ALA A 31 3.54 -8.97 21.82
N ARG A 32 4.35 -9.54 22.72
CA ARG A 32 3.83 -10.37 23.83
C ARG A 32 3.33 -9.48 24.95
N ASP A 33 2.01 -9.44 25.14
CA ASP A 33 1.34 -8.64 26.19
C ASP A 33 1.99 -8.83 27.57
N VAL A 34 2.30 -10.09 27.95
CA VAL A 34 2.95 -10.43 29.22
C VAL A 34 4.29 -9.71 29.45
N ARG A 35 5.13 -9.58 28.41
CA ARG A 35 6.44 -8.92 28.51
C ARG A 35 6.30 -7.40 28.63
N ILE A 36 5.29 -6.83 27.97
CA ILE A 36 5.01 -5.39 28.00
C ILE A 36 4.43 -4.98 29.35
N ARG A 37 3.57 -5.81 29.95
CA ARG A 37 3.07 -5.59 31.32
C ARG A 37 4.21 -5.58 32.34
N GLN A 38 5.12 -6.55 32.27
CA GLN A 38 6.32 -6.58 33.14
C GLN A 38 7.18 -5.32 32.98
N LEU A 39 7.48 -4.91 31.75
CA LEU A 39 8.28 -3.71 31.49
C LEU A 39 7.57 -2.42 31.97
N ALA A 40 6.23 -2.37 31.90
CA ALA A 40 5.45 -1.24 32.40
C ALA A 40 5.47 -1.18 33.93
N GLU A 41 5.38 -2.32 34.61
CA GLU A 41 5.51 -2.44 36.06
C GLU A 41 6.91 -2.07 36.56
N GLU A 42 7.96 -2.35 35.75
CA GLU A 42 9.35 -1.93 35.99
C GLU A 42 9.59 -0.42 35.77
N GLY A 43 8.55 0.36 35.42
CA GLY A 43 8.61 1.82 35.30
C GLY A 43 8.98 2.33 33.91
N ASN A 44 9.03 1.47 32.89
CA ASN A 44 9.28 1.91 31.51
C ASN A 44 8.06 2.65 30.95
N ARG A 45 8.20 3.97 30.77
CA ARG A 45 7.14 4.85 30.24
C ARG A 45 6.64 4.42 28.86
N ALA A 46 7.52 3.92 27.99
CA ALA A 46 7.13 3.45 26.67
C ALA A 46 6.29 2.17 26.76
N ALA A 47 6.66 1.25 27.66
CA ALA A 47 5.88 0.04 27.90
C ALA A 47 4.51 0.34 28.51
N ALA A 48 4.40 1.34 29.41
CA ALA A 48 3.12 1.76 29.99
C ALA A 48 2.17 2.36 28.93
N VAL A 49 2.69 3.13 27.96
CA VAL A 49 1.88 3.62 26.83
C VAL A 49 1.43 2.46 25.94
N LEU A 50 2.34 1.53 25.65
CA LEU A 50 2.04 0.38 24.80
C LEU A 50 1.01 -0.56 25.45
N GLN A 51 1.09 -0.78 26.77
CA GLN A 51 0.13 -1.55 27.56
C GLN A 51 -1.28 -0.96 27.47
N ARG A 52 -1.42 0.38 27.45
CA ARG A 52 -2.71 1.05 27.25
C ARG A 52 -3.24 0.87 25.82
N LEU A 53 -2.36 0.94 24.82
CA LEU A 53 -2.73 0.68 23.41
C LEU A 53 -3.16 -0.77 23.17
N MET A 54 -2.46 -1.73 23.81
CA MET A 54 -2.77 -3.16 23.71
C MET A 54 -4.01 -3.60 24.49
N GLY A 55 -4.67 -2.69 25.24
CA GLY A 55 -5.95 -2.97 25.88
C GLY A 55 -7.08 -3.25 24.88
N ASP A 56 -6.99 -2.69 23.66
CA ASP A 56 -7.84 -3.02 22.52
C ASP A 56 -7.01 -2.95 21.22
N PRO A 57 -6.19 -3.99 20.94
CA PRO A 57 -5.31 -4.00 19.79
C PRO A 57 -6.10 -4.04 18.48
N SER A 58 -7.32 -4.59 18.48
CA SER A 58 -8.20 -4.63 17.31
C SER A 58 -8.51 -3.23 16.77
N ARG A 59 -8.81 -2.28 17.67
CA ARG A 59 -9.11 -0.89 17.28
C ARG A 59 -7.89 -0.14 16.77
N PHE A 60 -6.72 -0.42 17.33
CA PHE A 60 -5.45 0.13 16.87
C PHE A 60 -5.06 -0.41 15.48
N LEU A 61 -5.13 -1.73 15.30
CA LEU A 61 -4.87 -2.40 14.02
C LEU A 61 -5.83 -1.92 12.93
N ALA A 62 -7.12 -1.77 13.22
CA ALA A 62 -8.09 -1.23 12.27
C ALA A 62 -7.72 0.19 11.79
N THR A 63 -7.21 1.03 12.70
CA THR A 63 -6.76 2.39 12.35
C THR A 63 -5.51 2.37 11.45
N ILE A 64 -4.53 1.51 11.76
CA ILE A 64 -3.36 1.28 10.91
C ILE A 64 -3.78 0.82 9.52
N GLN A 65 -4.71 -0.12 9.44
CA GLN A 65 -5.17 -0.72 8.18
C GLN A 65 -5.91 0.30 7.30
N VAL A 66 -6.70 1.21 7.89
CA VAL A 66 -7.26 2.37 7.17
C VAL A 66 -6.13 3.26 6.64
N GLY A 67 -5.09 3.51 7.44
CA GLY A 67 -3.90 4.26 7.02
C GLY A 67 -3.18 3.61 5.82
N ILE A 68 -2.92 2.31 5.87
CA ILE A 68 -2.33 1.53 4.77
C ILE A 68 -3.19 1.64 3.51
N THR A 69 -4.51 1.51 3.66
CA THR A 69 -5.45 1.57 2.54
C THR A 69 -5.44 2.95 1.88
N LEU A 70 -5.49 4.02 2.68
CA LEU A 70 -5.43 5.40 2.17
C LEU A 70 -4.10 5.69 1.50
N ALA A 71 -2.98 5.27 2.10
CA ALA A 71 -1.65 5.44 1.52
C ALA A 71 -1.51 4.68 0.19
N GLY A 72 -1.97 3.43 0.13
CA GLY A 72 -1.99 2.62 -1.08
C GLY A 72 -2.88 3.22 -2.17
N PHE A 73 -4.03 3.77 -1.81
CA PHE A 73 -4.93 4.46 -2.74
C PHE A 73 -4.26 5.69 -3.36
N LEU A 74 -3.66 6.56 -2.54
CA LEU A 74 -2.96 7.75 -3.03
C LEU A 74 -1.78 7.39 -3.94
N ALA A 75 -0.99 6.38 -3.56
CA ALA A 75 0.10 5.88 -4.40
C ALA A 75 -0.39 5.33 -5.74
N SER A 76 -1.47 4.55 -5.74
CA SER A 76 -2.10 4.03 -6.94
C SER A 76 -2.64 5.14 -7.83
N ALA A 77 -3.31 6.14 -7.26
CA ALA A 77 -3.84 7.29 -8.00
C ALA A 77 -2.72 8.11 -8.65
N SER A 78 -1.64 8.41 -7.91
CA SER A 78 -0.47 9.09 -8.46
C SER A 78 0.19 8.27 -9.58
N ALA A 79 0.40 6.97 -9.37
CA ALA A 79 0.96 6.08 -10.37
C ALA A 79 0.07 6.01 -11.63
N ALA A 80 -1.26 5.99 -11.47
CA ALA A 80 -2.20 5.94 -12.58
C ALA A 80 -2.08 7.17 -13.48
N VAL A 81 -1.96 8.37 -12.90
CA VAL A 81 -1.78 9.61 -13.66
C VAL A 81 -0.42 9.64 -14.38
N SER A 82 0.65 9.21 -13.73
CA SER A 82 1.99 9.20 -14.34
C SER A 82 2.11 8.13 -15.44
N LEU A 83 1.46 6.97 -15.29
CA LEU A 83 1.45 5.88 -16.28
C LEU A 83 0.46 6.09 -17.43
N ALA A 84 -0.63 6.82 -17.21
CA ALA A 84 -1.62 7.09 -18.26
C ALA A 84 -1.05 7.97 -19.39
N ARG A 85 -0.11 8.88 -19.10
CA ARG A 85 0.49 9.76 -20.12
C ARG A 85 1.25 9.01 -21.22
N PRO A 86 2.24 8.14 -20.92
CA PRO A 86 2.93 7.37 -21.95
C PRO A 86 1.98 6.39 -22.67
N LEU A 87 1.00 5.84 -21.95
CA LEU A 87 0.00 4.94 -22.55
C LEU A 87 -0.92 5.68 -23.53
N ALA A 88 -1.36 6.89 -23.19
CA ALA A 88 -2.14 7.74 -24.08
C ALA A 88 -1.34 8.10 -25.35
N GLY A 89 -0.07 8.48 -25.21
CA GLY A 89 0.80 8.74 -26.36
C GLY A 89 0.96 7.53 -27.27
N TRP A 90 1.08 6.31 -26.72
CA TRP A 90 1.10 5.08 -27.51
C TRP A 90 -0.24 4.82 -28.23
N LEU A 91 -1.36 5.03 -27.55
CA LEU A 91 -2.70 4.90 -28.14
C LEU A 91 -2.95 5.91 -29.27
N GLU A 92 -2.42 7.12 -29.15
CA GLU A 92 -2.47 8.12 -30.22
C GLU A 92 -1.69 7.65 -31.46
N THR A 93 -0.55 6.97 -31.30
CA THR A 93 0.18 6.39 -32.45
C THR A 93 -0.60 5.30 -33.19
N LEU A 94 -1.61 4.72 -32.56
CA LEU A 94 -2.53 3.74 -33.15
C LEU A 94 -3.73 4.40 -33.84
N GLY A 95 -3.78 5.74 -33.90
CA GLY A 95 -4.83 6.50 -34.59
C GLY A 95 -6.01 6.90 -33.71
N LEU A 96 -5.92 6.74 -32.39
CA LEU A 96 -6.96 7.23 -31.46
C LEU A 96 -6.84 8.75 -31.28
N GLY A 97 -7.97 9.46 -31.35
CA GLY A 97 -7.99 10.91 -31.07
C GLY A 97 -7.59 11.20 -29.62
N SER A 98 -6.85 12.29 -29.39
CA SER A 98 -6.20 12.62 -28.12
C SER A 98 -7.11 12.59 -26.89
N GLY A 99 -8.38 13.01 -27.03
CA GLY A 99 -9.36 12.94 -25.95
C GLY A 99 -9.78 11.51 -25.57
N LEU A 100 -9.93 10.62 -26.56
CA LEU A 100 -10.24 9.21 -26.33
C LEU A 100 -9.03 8.46 -25.79
N ALA A 101 -7.84 8.73 -26.33
CA ALA A 101 -6.59 8.11 -25.88
C ALA A 101 -6.33 8.36 -24.39
N GLY A 102 -6.52 9.60 -23.91
CA GLY A 102 -6.38 9.93 -22.50
C GLY A 102 -7.39 9.20 -21.61
N THR A 103 -8.66 9.17 -22.01
CA THR A 103 -9.73 8.52 -21.23
C THR A 103 -9.53 7.00 -21.15
N VAL A 104 -9.18 6.38 -22.27
CA VAL A 104 -8.89 4.94 -22.35
C VAL A 104 -7.65 4.60 -21.55
N ALA A 105 -6.60 5.42 -21.61
CA ALA A 105 -5.38 5.18 -20.86
C ALA A 105 -5.61 5.20 -19.35
N VAL A 106 -6.31 6.20 -18.81
CA VAL A 106 -6.64 6.27 -17.38
C VAL A 106 -7.52 5.10 -16.96
N GLY A 107 -8.54 4.77 -17.74
CA GLY A 107 -9.42 3.62 -17.47
C GLY A 107 -8.65 2.30 -17.46
N ALA A 108 -7.79 2.08 -18.45
CA ALA A 108 -6.98 0.87 -18.57
C ALA A 108 -6.01 0.71 -17.40
N VAL A 109 -5.28 1.77 -17.00
CA VAL A 109 -4.34 1.71 -15.88
C VAL A 109 -5.06 1.49 -14.55
N THR A 110 -6.19 2.16 -14.34
CA THR A 110 -7.00 2.01 -13.11
C THR A 110 -7.53 0.58 -12.95
N LEU A 111 -7.92 -0.07 -14.06
CA LEU A 111 -8.34 -1.46 -14.06
C LEU A 111 -7.17 -2.44 -13.96
N ALA A 112 -6.03 -2.12 -14.56
CA ALA A 112 -4.86 -3.00 -14.59
C ALA A 112 -4.22 -3.17 -13.20
N ILE A 113 -4.10 -2.09 -12.41
CA ILE A 113 -3.41 -2.12 -11.11
C ILE A 113 -4.02 -3.16 -10.15
N PRO A 114 -5.34 -3.24 -9.92
CA PRO A 114 -5.94 -4.23 -9.03
C PRO A 114 -6.09 -5.62 -9.65
N THR A 115 -6.21 -5.72 -10.97
CA THR A 115 -6.51 -6.99 -11.66
C THR A 115 -5.28 -7.79 -12.02
N TRP A 116 -4.15 -7.14 -12.30
CA TRP A 116 -2.90 -7.81 -12.68
C TRP A 116 -2.40 -8.84 -11.66
N PRO A 117 -2.36 -8.55 -10.34
CA PRO A 117 -1.94 -9.54 -9.36
C PRO A 117 -2.89 -10.74 -9.29
N ARG A 118 -4.19 -10.51 -9.48
CA ARG A 118 -5.22 -11.57 -9.46
C ARG A 118 -5.14 -12.45 -10.69
N ALA A 119 -4.89 -11.84 -11.85
CA ALA A 119 -4.60 -12.56 -13.08
C ALA A 119 -3.35 -13.42 -12.88
N LEU A 120 -2.22 -12.86 -12.44
CA LEU A 120 -1.01 -13.65 -12.19
C LEU A 120 -1.25 -14.84 -11.23
N ALA A 121 -2.05 -14.64 -10.19
CA ALA A 121 -2.44 -15.70 -9.26
C ALA A 121 -3.29 -16.81 -9.90
N SER A 122 -4.12 -16.51 -10.91
CA SER A 122 -4.89 -17.53 -11.63
C SER A 122 -4.03 -18.40 -12.55
N TRP A 123 -2.85 -17.90 -12.96
CA TRP A 123 -1.86 -18.66 -13.73
C TRP A 123 -0.86 -19.38 -12.83
N ALA A 124 -0.89 -19.15 -11.51
CA ALA A 124 -0.03 -19.83 -10.56
C ALA A 124 -0.45 -21.31 -10.44
N PRO A 125 0.48 -22.26 -10.59
CA PRO A 125 0.17 -23.68 -10.47
C PRO A 125 -0.33 -24.01 -9.06
N ASN A 126 -1.42 -24.77 -8.97
CA ASN A 126 -2.07 -25.11 -7.71
C ASN A 126 -1.10 -25.90 -6.80
N PRO A 127 -0.77 -25.42 -5.59
CA PRO A 127 0.08 -26.17 -4.68
C PRO A 127 -0.62 -27.47 -4.31
N ARG A 128 0.02 -28.61 -4.58
CA ARG A 128 -0.52 -29.92 -4.23
C ARG A 128 -0.73 -29.99 -2.71
N PRO A 129 -1.86 -30.52 -2.22
CA PRO A 129 -2.04 -30.73 -0.80
C PRO A 129 -0.97 -31.73 -0.33
N PHE A 130 -0.13 -31.31 0.61
CA PHE A 130 0.71 -32.22 1.37
C PHE A 130 -0.24 -33.05 2.24
N ARG A 131 -0.36 -34.34 1.89
CA ARG A 131 -1.04 -35.36 2.70
C ARG A 131 -0.21 -35.69 3.92
#